data_AF-A0A7C2Y5P7-F1
#
_entry.id   AF-A0A7C2Y5P7-F1
#
_cell.length_a   1.000
_cell.length_b   1.000
_cell.length_c   1.000
_cell.angle_alpha   90.00
_cell.angle_beta   90.00
_cell.angle_gamma   90.00
#
_symmetry.space_group_name_H-M   'P 1'
#
loop_
_entity.id
_entity.type
_entity.pdbx_description
1 polymer ?
#
loop_
_entity_poly.entity_id
_entity_poly.type
_entity_poly.pdbx_seq_one_letter_code
_entity_poly.pdbx_strand_id
1 'polypeptide(L)' 'MKWISALFIGAILGFALPLFFGGQNGVWMNSFAGWGTIRPLAGSPGLLFSVPLALGSAIALRMLFNWHGR' A
#
# COMPACT_ATOMS: atom_id res chain seq x y z
N MET A 1 7.32 6.52 16.36
CA MET A 1 6.16 6.93 15.51
C MET A 1 4.85 6.35 16.05
N LYS A 2 3.75 7.11 16.15
CA LYS A 2 2.43 6.57 16.58
C LYS A 2 1.84 5.63 15.51
N TRP A 3 1.05 4.62 15.92
CA TRP A 3 0.41 3.67 14.99
C TRP A 3 -0.45 4.37 13.93
N ILE A 4 -1.20 5.40 14.30
CA ILE A 4 -2.08 6.11 13.37
C ILE A 4 -1.28 6.77 12.23
N SER A 5 -0.13 7.37 12.53
CA SER A 5 0.76 7.96 11.52
C SER A 5 1.31 6.91 10.58
N ALA A 6 1.70 5.74 11.09
CA ALA A 6 2.20 4.63 10.28
C ALA A 6 1.12 4.08 9.34
N LEU A 7 -0.11 3.93 9.84
CA LEU A 7 -1.27 3.53 9.04
C LEU A 7 -1.61 4.54 7.95
N PHE A 8 -1.55 5.84 8.24
CA PHE A 8 -1.76 6.89 7.24
C PHE A 8 -0.72 6.84 6.12
N ILE A 9 0.57 6.77 6.47
CA ILE A 9 1.63 6.67 5.46
C ILE A 9 1.49 5.37 4.67
N GLY A 10 1.17 4.25 5.35
CA GLY A 10 0.94 3.00 4.67
C GLY A 10 -0.23 3.06 3.69
N ALA A 11 -1.35 3.66 4.07
CA ALA A 11 -2.47 3.86 3.17
C ALA A 11 -2.09 4.69 1.93
N ILE A 12 -1.31 5.77 2.10
CA ILE A 12 -0.79 6.56 0.97
C ILE A 12 0.05 5.67 0.04
N LEU A 13 0.96 4.85 0.58
CA LEU A 13 1.77 3.92 -0.21
C LEU A 13 0.94 2.85 -0.91
N GLY A 14 -0.13 2.38 -0.27
CA GLY A 14 -1.08 1.42 -0.82
C GLY A 14 -1.87 1.95 -2.04
N PHE A 15 -1.98 3.26 -2.20
CA PHE A 15 -2.50 3.89 -3.42
C PHE A 15 -1.38 4.24 -4.41
N ALA A 16 -0.32 4.89 -3.92
CA ALA A 16 0.70 5.48 -4.75
C ALA A 16 1.54 4.41 -5.49
N LEU A 17 2.03 3.39 -4.78
CA LEU A 17 2.93 2.40 -5.38
C LEU A 17 2.25 1.61 -6.51
N PRO A 18 1.02 1.09 -6.35
CA PRO A 18 0.27 0.52 -7.46
C PRO A 18 0.22 1.39 -8.71
N LEU A 19 -0.01 2.70 -8.54
CA LEU A 19 -0.09 3.64 -9.66
C LEU A 19 1.27 3.85 -10.33
N PHE A 20 2.34 4.00 -9.55
CA PHE A 20 3.70 4.16 -10.08
C PHE A 20 4.21 2.91 -10.80
N PHE A 21 3.82 1.71 -10.34
CA PHE A 21 4.28 0.44 -10.90
C PHE A 21 3.33 -0.16 -11.95
N GLY A 22 2.68 0.70 -12.74
CA GLY A 22 1.91 0.26 -13.93
C GLY A 22 0.44 -0.04 -13.68
N GLY A 23 -0.11 0.34 -12.52
CA GLY A 23 -1.55 0.23 -12.23
C GLY A 23 -2.07 -1.20 -12.33
N GLN A 24 -3.26 -1.37 -12.92
CA GLN A 24 -3.92 -2.68 -13.05
C GLN A 24 -3.13 -3.69 -13.89
N ASN A 25 -2.29 -3.20 -14.80
CA ASN A 25 -1.51 -4.02 -15.72
C ASN A 25 -0.07 -4.26 -15.22
N GLY A 26 0.26 -3.78 -14.02
CA GLY A 26 1.58 -3.92 -13.44
C GLY A 26 1.91 -5.36 -13.03
N VAL A 27 3.18 -5.76 -13.17
CA VAL A 27 3.67 -7.10 -12.79
C VAL A 27 3.41 -7.41 -11.31
N TRP A 28 3.40 -6.38 -10.46
CA TRP A 28 3.11 -6.50 -9.02
C TRP A 28 1.73 -7.12 -8.74
N MET A 29 0.78 -7.00 -9.66
CA MET A 29 -0.57 -7.57 -9.53
C MET A 29 -0.55 -9.09 -9.45
N ASN A 30 0.46 -9.74 -10.05
CA ASN A 30 0.64 -11.19 -10.03
C ASN A 30 1.46 -11.66 -8.81
N SER A 31 1.72 -10.77 -7.86
CA SER A 31 2.48 -11.06 -6.64
C SER A 31 1.61 -10.94 -5.39
N PHE A 32 2.21 -11.17 -4.23
CA PHE A 32 1.56 -10.94 -2.94
C PHE A 32 1.01 -9.52 -2.78
N ALA A 33 1.63 -8.50 -3.40
CA ALA A 33 1.13 -7.13 -3.37
C ALA A 33 -0.23 -6.96 -4.07
N GLY A 34 -0.59 -7.86 -4.99
CA GLY A 34 -1.89 -7.86 -5.67
C GLY A 34 -3.01 -8.50 -4.85
N TRP A 35 -2.71 -9.33 -3.85
CA TRP A 35 -3.72 -10.09 -3.10
C TRP A 35 -4.64 -9.17 -2.30
N GLY A 36 -5.96 -9.30 -2.49
CA GLY A 36 -6.92 -8.44 -1.80
C GLY A 36 -6.84 -6.96 -2.20
N THR A 37 -6.22 -6.64 -3.34
CA THR A 37 -6.21 -5.28 -3.89
C THR A 37 -7.62 -4.90 -4.32
N ILE A 38 -8.09 -3.75 -3.84
CA ILE A 38 -9.34 -3.13 -4.28
C ILE A 38 -9.05 -2.45 -5.61
N ARG A 39 -9.79 -2.85 -6.66
CA ARG A 39 -9.61 -2.33 -8.01
C ARG A 39 -10.94 -1.79 -8.58
N PRO A 40 -10.88 -0.69 -9.34
CA PRO A 40 -12.06 -0.19 -10.04
C PRO A 40 -12.50 -1.18 -11.14
N LEU A 41 -13.80 -1.17 -11.42
CA LEU A 41 -14.39 -1.89 -12.54
C LEU A 41 -13.85 -1.32 -13.87
N ALA A 42 -13.87 -2.14 -14.93
CA ALA A 42 -13.44 -1.71 -16.25
C ALA A 42 -14.21 -0.46 -16.70
N GLY A 43 -13.50 0.60 -17.11
CA GLY A 43 -14.07 1.88 -17.51
C GLY A 43 -14.44 2.84 -16.36
N SER A 44 -14.25 2.44 -15.10
CA SER A 44 -14.51 3.31 -13.94
C SER A 44 -13.28 4.18 -13.60
N PRO A 45 -13.45 5.48 -13.27
CA PRO A 45 -12.36 6.39 -12.91
C PRO A 45 -11.80 6.16 -11.49
N GLY A 46 -12.07 5.01 -10.86
CA GLY A 46 -11.67 4.74 -9.48
C GLY A 46 -10.17 4.50 -9.30
N LEU A 47 -9.73 4.47 -8.04
CA LEU A 47 -8.33 4.27 -7.66
C LEU A 47 -8.06 2.83 -7.22
N LEU A 48 -6.84 2.37 -7.50
CA LEU A 48 -6.32 1.09 -7.02
C LEU A 48 -5.82 1.23 -5.59
N PHE A 49 -6.19 0.29 -4.74
CA PHE A 49 -5.69 0.23 -3.37
C PHE A 49 -5.19 -1.17 -3.02
N SER A 50 -3.89 -1.29 -2.82
CA SER A 50 -3.26 -2.54 -2.36
C SER A 50 -3.27 -2.60 -0.84
N VAL A 51 -4.14 -3.45 -0.29
CA VAL A 51 -4.23 -3.72 1.16
C VAL A 51 -2.92 -4.30 1.71
N PRO A 52 -2.26 -5.28 1.05
CA PRO A 52 -0.99 -5.81 1.53
C PRO A 52 0.11 -4.76 1.61
N LEU A 53 0.21 -3.89 0.60
CA LEU A 53 1.18 -2.79 0.63
C LEU A 53 0.86 -1.80 1.75
N ALA A 54 -0.41 -1.44 1.93
CA ALA A 54 -0.81 -0.50 2.97
C ALA A 54 -0.47 -0.99 4.38
N LEU A 55 -0.83 -2.24 4.69
CA LEU A 55 -0.58 -2.82 6.01
C LEU A 55 0.90 -3.17 6.21
N GLY A 56 1.53 -3.78 5.21
CA GLY A 56 2.94 -4.16 5.28
C GLY A 56 3.86 -2.96 5.48
N SER A 57 3.63 -1.88 4.72
CA SER A 57 4.40 -0.64 4.90
C SER A 57 4.12 0.03 6.24
N ALA A 58 2.86 0.08 6.70
CA ALA A 58 2.54 0.62 8.02
C ALA A 58 3.26 -0.13 9.15
N ILE A 59 3.26 -1.46 9.11
CA ILE A 59 3.95 -2.30 10.09
C ILE A 59 5.46 -2.07 10.02
N ALA A 60 6.05 -2.08 8.81
CA ALA A 60 7.47 -1.86 8.61
C ALA A 60 7.91 -0.49 9.13
N LEU A 61 7.16 0.58 8.82
CA LEU A 61 7.41 1.93 9.33
C LEU A 61 7.30 1.98 10.85
N ARG A 62 6.27 1.35 11.43
CA ARG A 62 6.11 1.28 12.88
C ARG A 62 7.30 0.61 13.55
N MET A 63 7.77 -0.51 13.01
CA MET A 63 8.93 -1.24 13.54
C MET A 63 10.21 -0.41 13.40
N LEU A 64 10.49 0.12 12.21
CA LEU A 64 11.70 0.90 11.93
C LEU A 64 11.80 2.14 12.82
N PHE A 65 10.74 2.93 12.93
CA PHE A 65 10.74 4.16 13.72
C PHE A 65 10.55 3.93 15.23
N ASN A 66 10.19 2.72 15.66
CA ASN A 66 10.27 2.34 17.08
C ASN A 66 11.66 1.89 17.47
N TRP A 67 12.35 1.19 16.57
CA TRP A 67 13.72 0.75 16.78
C TRP A 67 14.68 1.94 17.00
N HIS A 68 14.46 3.04 16.28
CA HIS A 68 15.29 4.25 16.38
C HIS A 68 14.89 5.21 17.50
N GLY A 69 13.90 4.87 18.32
CA GLY A 69 13.36 5.74 19.38
C GLY A 69 13.88 5.46 20.78
N ARG A 70 15.10 4.92 20.92
CA ARG A 70 15.76 4.77 22.23
C ARG A 70 16.14 6.13 22.81
#